data_AF-A0A969BF53-F1
#
_entry.id   AF-A0A969BF53-F1
#
_cell.length_a   1.000
_cell.length_b   1.000
_cell.length_c   1.000
_cell.angle_alpha   90.00
_cell.angle_beta   90.00
_cell.angle_gamma   90.00
#
_symmetry.space_group_name_H-M   'P 1'
#
loop_
_entity.id
_entity.type
_entity.pdbx_description
1 polymer ?
#
loop_
_entity_poly.entity_id
_entity_poly.type
_entity_poly.pdbx_seq_one_letter_code
_entity_poly.pdbx_strand_id
1 'polypeptide(L)'
;MLANHTSLLFSKEPDISLLNNQGITVGVIEIKGGTDPAGALERYGAAKKSFEEALRINPEVKTILVASCITTEVNTRIENDSTISTYFNLTEILTEQKLQYKNFIQEVFSLLQLE
;
A
#
# COMPACT_ATOMS: atom_id res chain seq x y z
N MET A 1 -4.37 18.68 1.82
CA MET A 1 -5.81 18.42 1.96
C MET A 1 -6.48 18.61 0.61
N LEU A 2 -7.28 17.65 0.20
CA LEU A 2 -8.10 17.69 -1.02
C LEU A 2 -9.39 18.48 -0.77
N ALA A 3 -10.13 18.81 -1.82
CA ALA A 3 -11.35 19.64 -1.72
C ALA A 3 -12.45 19.00 -0.85
N ASN A 4 -12.49 17.67 -0.74
CA ASN A 4 -13.41 16.93 0.14
C ASN A 4 -12.88 16.78 1.58
N HIS A 5 -11.84 17.53 1.96
CA HIS A 5 -11.17 17.50 3.27
C HIS A 5 -10.43 16.19 3.60
N THR A 6 -10.33 15.25 2.66
CA THR A 6 -9.42 14.10 2.82
C THR A 6 -7.97 14.48 2.53
N SER A 7 -7.00 13.63 2.89
CA SER A 7 -5.58 13.90 2.66
C SER A 7 -4.78 12.63 2.38
N LEU A 8 -3.75 12.78 1.53
CA LEU A 8 -2.62 11.85 1.45
C LEU A 8 -1.46 12.47 2.23
N LEU A 9 -0.97 11.76 3.24
CA LEU A 9 0.13 12.20 4.10
C LEU A 9 1.34 11.32 3.87
N PHE A 10 2.40 11.87 3.27
CA PHE A 10 3.68 11.21 3.11
C PHE A 10 4.48 11.26 4.41
N SER A 11 5.03 10.13 4.84
CA SER A 11 5.77 10.03 6.09
C SER A 11 6.90 9.00 6.01
N LYS A 12 7.55 8.72 7.15
CA LYS A 12 8.60 7.70 7.23
C LYS A 12 8.03 6.29 7.46
N GLU A 13 6.90 6.19 8.18
CA GLU A 13 6.31 4.92 8.61
C GLU A 13 4.86 5.17 9.07
N PRO A 14 3.83 4.79 8.28
CA PRO A 14 3.92 4.22 6.93
C PRO A 14 4.38 5.27 5.89
N ASP A 15 4.86 4.82 4.73
CA ASP A 15 5.29 5.72 3.63
C ASP A 15 4.19 6.72 3.26
N ILE A 16 2.93 6.27 3.19
CA ILE A 16 1.76 7.12 2.93
C ILE A 16 0.59 6.71 3.82
N SER A 17 -0.06 7.68 4.44
CA SER A 17 -1.35 7.53 5.12
C SER A 17 -2.46 8.22 4.33
N LEU A 18 -3.61 7.56 4.24
CA LEU A 18 -4.85 8.07 3.64
C LEU A 18 -5.80 8.47 4.76
N LEU A 19 -6.06 9.78 4.89
CA LEU A 19 -6.88 10.34 5.96
C LEU A 19 -8.25 10.74 5.40
N ASN A 20 -9.30 10.32 6.09
CA ASN A 20 -10.66 10.77 5.79
C ASN A 20 -10.88 12.24 6.23
N ASN A 21 -12.09 12.76 6.01
CA ASN A 21 -12.46 14.14 6.36
C ASN A 21 -12.47 14.44 7.87
N GLN A 22 -12.34 13.43 8.74
CA GLN A 22 -12.21 13.56 10.19
C GLN A 22 -10.75 13.44 10.66
N GLY A 23 -9.80 13.27 9.73
CA GLY A 23 -8.39 13.05 10.06
C GLY A 23 -8.08 11.63 10.54
N ILE A 24 -8.99 10.68 10.38
CA ILE A 24 -8.77 9.27 10.73
C ILE A 24 -8.08 8.58 9.56
N THR A 25 -7.02 7.82 9.84
CA THR A 25 -6.34 6.97 8.85
C THR A 25 -7.25 5.81 8.45
N VAL A 26 -7.70 5.82 7.20
CA VAL A 26 -8.55 4.78 6.59
C VAL A 26 -7.77 3.85 5.68
N GLY A 27 -6.59 4.26 5.24
CA GLY A 27 -5.67 3.41 4.50
C GLY A 27 -4.21 3.80 4.71
N VAL A 28 -3.31 2.85 4.49
CA VAL A 28 -1.86 3.04 4.51
C VAL A 28 -1.24 2.36 3.30
N ILE A 29 -0.18 2.94 2.77
CA ILE A 29 0.55 2.42 1.61
C ILE A 29 2.02 2.30 1.99
N GLU A 30 2.61 1.13 1.72
CA GLU A 30 4.04 0.89 1.82
C GLU A 30 4.62 0.63 0.44
N ILE A 31 5.69 1.34 0.07
CA ILE A 31 6.30 1.27 -1.25
C ILE A 31 7.71 0.66 -1.13
N LYS A 32 7.91 -0.49 -1.78
CA LYS A 32 9.19 -1.22 -1.77
C LYS A 32 9.73 -1.38 -3.19
N GLY A 33 10.57 -0.43 -3.61
CA GLY A 33 11.12 -0.35 -4.98
C GLY A 33 12.43 -1.10 -5.24
N GLY A 34 12.82 -2.05 -4.38
CA GLY A 34 14.07 -2.80 -4.58
C GLY A 34 14.01 -3.73 -5.79
N THR A 35 15.12 -3.85 -6.50
CA THR A 35 15.23 -4.60 -7.77
C THR A 35 15.89 -5.97 -7.62
N ASP A 36 16.54 -6.23 -6.49
CA ASP A 36 17.28 -7.46 -6.24
C ASP A 36 16.37 -8.53 -5.60
N PRO A 37 16.38 -9.79 -6.10
CA PRO A 37 15.58 -10.85 -5.49
C PRO A 37 15.99 -11.22 -4.06
N ALA A 38 17.27 -11.04 -3.70
CA ALA A 38 17.83 -11.46 -2.41
C ALA A 38 17.20 -10.70 -1.22
N GLY A 39 16.98 -9.40 -1.38
CA GLY A 39 16.34 -8.52 -0.39
C GLY A 39 14.82 -8.48 -0.48
N ALA A 40 14.19 -9.27 -1.35
CA ALA A 40 12.74 -9.21 -1.55
C ALA A 40 11.96 -9.61 -0.28
N LEU A 41 12.42 -10.65 0.43
CA LEU A 41 11.83 -11.09 1.69
C LEU A 41 12.01 -10.08 2.82
N GLU A 42 13.16 -9.40 2.88
CA GLU A 42 13.42 -8.37 3.88
C GLU A 42 12.47 -7.19 3.71
N ARG A 43 12.30 -6.72 2.47
CA ARG A 43 11.39 -5.62 2.14
C ARG A 43 9.93 -5.95 2.44
N TYR A 44 9.51 -7.18 2.13
CA TYR A 44 8.18 -7.68 2.54
C TYR A 44 8.03 -7.65 4.06
N GLY A 45 9.01 -8.16 4.81
CA GLY A 45 8.98 -8.15 6.27
C GLY A 45 8.91 -6.75 6.88
N ALA A 46 9.61 -5.78 6.28
CA ALA A 46 9.54 -4.38 6.69
C ALA A 46 8.14 -3.78 6.46
N ALA A 47 7.54 -3.98 5.28
CA ALA A 47 6.20 -3.50 4.98
C ALA A 47 5.14 -4.14 5.91
N LYS A 48 5.26 -5.46 6.14
CA LYS A 48 4.36 -6.19 7.05
C LYS A 48 4.37 -5.59 8.46
N LYS A 49 5.55 -5.27 8.99
CA LYS A 49 5.68 -4.64 10.31
C LYS A 49 4.96 -3.29 10.39
N SER A 50 5.02 -2.49 9.31
CA SER A 50 4.25 -1.24 9.17
C SER A 50 2.75 -1.49 9.29
N PHE A 51 2.26 -2.49 8.57
CA PHE A 51 0.84 -2.84 8.52
C PHE A 51 0.33 -3.40 9.84
N GLU A 52 1.11 -4.25 10.53
CA GLU A 52 0.78 -4.74 11.87
C GLU A 52 0.59 -3.58 12.86
N GLU A 53 1.44 -2.55 12.80
CA GLU A 53 1.30 -1.34 13.61
C GLU A 53 0.04 -0.54 13.25
N ALA A 54 -0.20 -0.31 11.95
CA ALA A 54 -1.38 0.41 11.49
C ALA A 54 -2.69 -0.29 11.92
N LEU A 55 -2.76 -1.61 11.74
CA LEU A 55 -3.91 -2.44 12.13
C LEU A 55 -4.11 -2.49 13.66
N ARG A 56 -3.03 -2.41 14.44
CA ARG A 56 -3.11 -2.32 15.90
C ARG A 56 -3.79 -1.03 16.35
N ILE A 57 -3.54 0.09 15.65
CA ILE A 57 -4.13 1.39 15.95
C ILE A 57 -5.57 1.46 15.44
N ASN A 58 -5.82 0.99 14.22
CA ASN A 58 -7.14 0.94 13.61
C ASN A 58 -7.34 -0.41 12.88
N PRO A 59 -8.08 -1.37 13.47
CA PRO A 59 -8.30 -2.69 12.86
C PRO A 59 -9.03 -2.67 11.51
N GLU A 60 -9.71 -1.58 11.16
CA GLU A 60 -10.42 -1.42 9.89
C GLU A 60 -9.58 -0.75 8.79
N VAL A 61 -8.35 -0.34 9.10
CA VAL A 61 -7.47 0.34 8.13
C VAL A 61 -7.15 -0.58 6.95
N LYS A 62 -7.20 -0.03 5.73
CA LYS A 62 -6.78 -0.75 4.53
C LYS A 62 -5.28 -0.62 4.32
N THR A 63 -4.63 -1.74 4.06
CA THR A 63 -3.18 -1.84 3.91
C THR A 63 -2.83 -2.21 2.47
N ILE A 64 -2.10 -1.32 1.80
CA ILE A 64 -1.77 -1.45 0.38
C ILE A 64 -0.26 -1.63 0.24
N LEU A 65 0.18 -2.79 -0.23
CA LEU A 65 1.58 -3.01 -0.58
C LEU A 65 1.83 -2.61 -2.04
N VAL A 66 2.82 -1.77 -2.30
CA VAL A 66 3.30 -1.50 -3.66
C VAL A 66 4.75 -1.95 -3.75
N ALA A 67 5.03 -3.03 -4.45
CA ALA A 67 6.37 -3.64 -4.46
C ALA A 67 6.85 -3.98 -5.87
N SER A 68 8.15 -3.81 -6.12
CA SER A 68 8.84 -4.39 -7.28
C SER A 68 9.56 -5.67 -6.89
N CYS A 69 9.96 -6.46 -7.90
CA CYS A 69 10.72 -7.70 -7.70
C CYS A 69 10.01 -8.67 -6.73
N ILE A 70 8.71 -8.88 -6.95
CA ILE A 70 7.92 -9.86 -6.20
C ILE A 70 8.29 -11.26 -6.69
N THR A 71 9.13 -11.96 -5.92
CA THR A 71 9.49 -13.36 -6.21
C THR A 71 8.31 -14.29 -5.91
N THR A 72 8.33 -15.52 -6.41
CA THR A 72 7.29 -16.53 -6.11
C THR A 72 7.09 -16.74 -4.61
N GLU A 73 8.18 -16.79 -3.84
CA GLU A 73 8.08 -16.94 -2.37
C GLU A 73 7.43 -15.71 -1.71
N VAL A 74 7.80 -14.49 -2.12
CA VAL A 74 7.18 -13.26 -1.60
C VAL A 74 5.70 -13.21 -1.98
N ASN A 75 5.36 -13.57 -3.21
CA ASN A 75 3.98 -13.62 -3.68
C ASN A 75 3.12 -14.56 -2.83
N THR A 76 3.58 -15.81 -2.62
CA THR A 76 2.91 -16.78 -1.74
C THR A 76 2.71 -16.22 -0.33
N ARG A 77 3.68 -15.51 0.22
CA ARG A 77 3.55 -14.90 1.55
C ARG A 77 2.51 -13.79 1.57
N ILE A 78 2.55 -12.88 0.57
CA ILE A 78 1.57 -11.80 0.45
C ILE A 78 0.14 -12.36 0.38
N GLU A 79 -0.10 -13.40 -0.45
CA GLU A 79 -1.42 -14.00 -0.62
C GLU A 79 -1.97 -14.67 0.65
N ASN A 80 -1.07 -15.09 1.56
CA ASN A 80 -1.43 -15.71 2.84
C ASN A 80 -1.33 -14.74 4.03
N ASP A 81 -1.02 -13.47 3.80
CA ASP A 81 -0.82 -12.48 4.86
C ASP A 81 -2.09 -11.64 5.08
N SER A 82 -2.77 -11.88 6.20
CA SER A 82 -3.98 -11.15 6.57
C SER A 82 -3.73 -9.67 6.90
N THR A 83 -2.47 -9.24 7.05
CA THR A 83 -2.13 -7.84 7.26
C THR A 83 -2.09 -7.03 5.97
N ILE A 84 -2.17 -7.67 4.80
CA ILE A 84 -2.17 -7.01 3.49
C ILE A 84 -3.58 -7.10 2.90
N SER A 85 -4.24 -5.95 2.72
CA SER A 85 -5.57 -5.89 2.11
C SER A 85 -5.50 -6.08 0.61
N THR A 86 -4.50 -5.48 -0.03
CA THR A 86 -4.25 -5.58 -1.47
C THR A 86 -2.78 -5.26 -1.78
N TYR A 87 -2.30 -5.72 -2.93
CA TYR A 87 -0.95 -5.39 -3.39
C TYR A 87 -0.92 -5.07 -4.88
N PHE A 88 0.06 -4.24 -5.27
CA PHE A 88 0.32 -3.89 -6.66
C PHE A 88 1.80 -4.05 -6.98
N ASN A 89 2.07 -4.52 -8.20
CA ASN A 89 3.43 -4.55 -8.73
C ASN A 89 3.84 -3.14 -9.17
N LEU A 90 4.83 -2.56 -8.50
CA LEU A 90 5.34 -1.22 -8.79
C LEU A 90 5.83 -1.09 -10.23
N THR A 91 6.52 -2.10 -10.75
CA THR A 91 7.03 -2.08 -12.12
C THR A 91 5.88 -1.99 -13.11
N GLU A 92 4.79 -2.74 -12.88
CA GLU A 92 3.61 -2.71 -13.75
C GLU A 92 2.88 -1.37 -13.70
N ILE A 93 2.71 -0.78 -12.50
CA ILE A 93 2.11 0.56 -12.32
C ILE A 93 2.86 1.61 -13.14
N LEU A 94 4.19 1.53 -13.19
CA LEU A 94 5.04 2.52 -13.85
C LEU A 94 5.19 2.28 -15.37
N THR A 95 4.74 1.15 -15.90
CA THR A 95 4.77 0.90 -17.35
C THR A 95 3.69 1.68 -18.09
N GLU A 96 3.83 1.83 -19.41
CA GLU A 96 2.81 2.49 -20.25
C GLU A 96 1.46 1.75 -20.26
N GLN A 97 1.42 0.50 -19.78
CA GLN A 97 0.19 -0.27 -19.62
C GLN A 97 -0.65 0.30 -18.47
N LYS A 98 -1.60 1.16 -18.82
CA LYS A 98 -2.39 1.94 -17.85
C LYS A 98 -3.33 1.13 -16.96
N LEU A 99 -3.50 -0.18 -17.17
CA LEU A 99 -4.50 -0.95 -16.40
C LEU A 99 -4.14 -1.01 -14.91
N GLN A 100 -2.92 -1.42 -14.57
CA GLN A 100 -2.52 -1.51 -13.17
C GLN A 100 -2.42 -0.15 -12.50
N TYR A 101 -1.97 0.87 -13.22
CA TYR A 101 -2.03 2.25 -12.77
C TYR A 101 -3.47 2.67 -12.43
N LYS A 102 -4.43 2.40 -13.32
CA LYS A 102 -5.86 2.72 -13.08
C LYS A 102 -6.41 1.98 -11.86
N ASN A 103 -6.12 0.68 -11.74
CA ASN A 103 -6.58 -0.13 -10.61
C ASN A 103 -6.02 0.41 -9.29
N PHE A 104 -4.73 0.75 -9.24
CA PHE A 104 -4.10 1.34 -8.06
C PHE A 104 -4.74 2.68 -7.70
N ILE A 105 -4.91 3.57 -8.68
CA ILE A 105 -5.52 4.88 -8.46
C ILE A 105 -6.98 4.75 -7.99
N GLN A 106 -7.75 3.85 -8.60
CA GLN A 106 -9.13 3.59 -8.20
C GLN A 106 -9.21 3.06 -6.76
N GLU A 107 -8.33 2.12 -6.38
CA GLU A 107 -8.25 1.61 -5.02
C GLU A 107 -7.99 2.76 -4.03
N VAL A 108 -6.94 3.57 -4.26
CA VAL A 108 -6.57 4.69 -3.38
C VAL A 108 -7.70 5.72 -3.27
N PHE A 109 -8.32 6.10 -4.39
CA PHE A 109 -9.37 7.12 -4.36
C PHE A 109 -10.71 6.62 -3.82
N SER A 110 -11.01 5.32 -3.94
CA SER A 110 -12.19 4.73 -3.30
C SER A 110 -12.15 4.88 -1.77
N LEU A 111 -10.96 4.74 -1.16
CA LEU A 111 -10.76 4.92 0.29
C LEU A 111 -10.92 6.37 0.72
N LEU A 112 -10.71 7.31 -0.20
CA LEU A 112 -10.88 8.75 0.03
C LEU A 112 -12.26 9.26 -0.39
N GLN A 113 -13.19 8.38 -0.78
CA GLN A 113 -14.53 8.73 -1.26
C GLN A 113 -14.47 9.74 -2.41
N LEU A 114 -13.52 9.53 -3.32
CA LEU A 114 -13.37 10.30 -4.55
C LEU A 114 -13.81 9.39 -5.70
N GLU A 115 -14.99 9.67 -6.25
CA GLU A 115 -15.53 9.02 -7.46
C GLU A 115 -15.03 9.72 -8.73
#